data_AF-A0A1A9AGR5-F1
#
_entry.id   AF-A0A1A9AGR5-F1
#
_cell.length_a   1.000
_cell.length_b   1.000
_cell.length_c   1.000
_cell.angle_alpha   90.00
_cell.angle_beta   90.00
_cell.angle_gamma   90.00
#
_symmetry.space_group_name_H-M   'P 1'
#
loop_
_entity.id
_entity.type
_entity.pdbx_description
1 polymer ?
#
loop_
_entity_poly.entity_id
_entity_poly.type
_entity_poly.pdbx_seq_one_letter_code
_entity_poly.pdbx_strand_id
1 'polypeptide(L)'
;MADSQGYTTHTHDIPIEVLLAFIQDDIKNVIRTHGHKNCGLVYEDVCKKIQNIITTNKTHISEFLDDHGRGKLNSEWSSKKNVFLKKLFEEEGFIYMCSPKKNTNIPRLNQLLSRHINFCKEKDVLRADVVAKPEYSKCVKYNSWINTQRTSFTREYLNDVREFTSQTVHKYFSTKEHPRGHDPLGTYRKSKLDCEIYNPKSKRYQKNLVEKAPTNTLQSPGTSSIKRESQEKDGSSVPDGDNANKKTKPNVKKPSQNEPPTTDSQIPAPPKTQADGIHTAQDTHVFFVICNV
;
A
#
# COMPACT_ATOMS: atom_id res chain seq x y z
N MET A 1 6.58 63.05 -7.40
CA MET A 1 5.31 62.59 -6.79
C MET A 1 5.69 61.51 -5.79
N ALA A 2 5.19 61.58 -4.56
CA ALA A 2 5.62 60.65 -3.51
C ALA A 2 4.89 59.30 -3.65
N ASP A 3 5.64 58.21 -3.56
CA ASP A 3 5.06 56.88 -3.41
C ASP A 3 4.35 56.80 -2.06
N SER A 4 3.02 56.90 -2.09
CA SER A 4 2.19 56.56 -0.94
C SER A 4 2.26 55.04 -0.75
N GLN A 5 3.29 54.57 -0.03
CA GLN A 5 3.26 53.25 0.59
C GLN A 5 2.00 53.20 1.45
N GLY A 6 1.00 52.44 0.99
CA GLY A 6 -0.31 52.39 1.61
C GLY A 6 -0.19 51.80 3.01
N TYR A 7 -0.23 52.66 4.02
CA TYR A 7 -0.39 52.23 5.41
C TYR A 7 -1.71 51.46 5.51
N THR A 8 -1.61 50.14 5.61
CA THR A 8 -2.79 49.31 5.86
C THR A 8 -3.37 49.69 7.22
N THR A 9 -4.65 50.06 7.26
CA THR A 9 -5.39 50.30 8.49
C THR A 9 -5.77 49.00 9.21
N HIS A 10 -5.46 47.85 8.62
CA HIS A 10 -5.80 46.52 9.12
C HIS A 10 -4.64 45.92 9.95
N THR A 11 -4.37 46.51 11.11
CA THR A 11 -3.31 46.07 12.03
C THR A 11 -3.60 44.74 12.74
N HIS A 12 -4.83 44.24 12.65
CA HIS A 12 -5.30 43.00 13.26
C HIS A 12 -5.64 41.90 12.23
N ASP A 13 -5.11 41.98 11.02
CA ASP A 13 -5.19 40.91 10.02
C ASP A 13 -4.09 39.85 10.26
N ILE A 14 -4.47 38.58 10.48
CA ILE A 14 -3.54 37.44 10.49
C ILE A 14 -3.68 36.65 9.18
N PRO A 15 -2.60 36.33 8.45
CA PRO A 15 -2.65 35.50 7.25
C PRO A 15 -3.20 34.10 7.55
N ILE A 16 -4.10 33.59 6.70
CA ILE A 16 -4.66 32.23 6.81
C ILE A 16 -3.59 31.14 6.87
N GLU A 17 -2.42 31.36 6.26
CA GLU A 17 -1.24 30.48 6.30
C GLU A 17 -0.81 30.15 7.73
N VAL A 18 -1.00 31.07 8.69
CA VAL A 18 -0.76 30.81 10.12
C VAL A 18 -1.69 29.72 10.63
N LEU A 19 -3.02 29.87 10.46
CA LEU A 19 -3.99 28.84 10.85
C LEU A 19 -3.69 27.48 10.18
N LEU A 20 -3.34 27.49 8.88
CA LEU A 20 -3.01 26.27 8.15
C LEU A 20 -1.77 25.56 8.72
N ALA A 21 -0.72 26.30 9.08
CA ALA A 21 0.47 25.75 9.71
C ALA A 21 0.18 25.16 11.09
N PHE A 22 -0.59 25.87 11.94
CA PHE A 22 -0.97 25.41 13.27
C PHE A 22 -1.71 24.06 13.26
N ILE A 23 -2.63 23.85 12.31
CA ILE A 23 -3.47 22.63 12.29
C ILE A 23 -2.91 21.48 11.45
N GLN A 24 -1.87 21.69 10.66
CA GLN A 24 -1.42 20.74 9.64
C GLN A 24 -1.05 19.38 10.23
N ASP A 25 -0.13 19.38 11.20
CA ASP A 25 0.47 18.15 11.69
C ASP A 25 -0.46 17.43 12.67
N ASP A 26 -1.30 18.15 13.41
CA ASP A 26 -2.40 17.58 14.20
C ASP A 26 -3.39 16.81 13.32
N ILE A 27 -3.78 17.37 12.17
CA ILE A 27 -4.66 16.71 11.21
C ILE A 27 -3.99 15.45 10.64
N LYS A 28 -2.71 15.52 10.25
CA LYS A 28 -1.94 14.34 9.80
C LYS A 28 -1.86 13.27 10.88
N ASN A 29 -1.60 13.66 12.13
CA ASN A 29 -1.53 12.75 13.27
C ASN A 29 -2.89 12.07 13.54
N VAL A 30 -4.01 12.78 13.42
CA VAL A 30 -5.35 12.15 13.48
C VAL A 30 -5.52 11.10 12.37
N ILE A 31 -5.19 11.42 11.12
CA ILE A 31 -5.30 10.49 9.99
C ILE A 31 -4.45 9.24 10.23
N ARG A 32 -3.16 9.41 10.59
CA ARG A 32 -2.24 8.30 10.91
C ARG A 32 -2.73 7.45 12.08
N THR A 33 -3.29 8.06 13.11
CA THR A 33 -3.76 7.36 14.32
C THR A 33 -4.99 6.48 14.02
N HIS A 34 -5.90 6.93 13.16
CA HIS A 34 -7.19 6.25 12.90
C HIS A 34 -7.24 5.54 11.54
N GLY A 35 -6.12 5.50 10.81
CA GLY A 35 -6.03 4.93 9.47
C GLY A 35 -4.87 3.95 9.29
N HIS A 36 -4.97 3.14 8.26
CA HIS A 36 -3.89 2.36 7.68
C HIS A 36 -4.08 2.33 6.17
N LYS A 37 -3.10 2.82 5.40
CA LYS A 37 -3.22 3.08 3.95
C LYS A 37 -3.76 1.90 3.13
N ASN A 38 -3.50 0.66 3.54
CA ASN A 38 -3.92 -0.54 2.83
C ASN A 38 -5.21 -1.17 3.39
N CYS A 39 -5.76 -0.65 4.51
CA CYS A 39 -6.89 -1.26 5.22
C CYS A 39 -8.06 -0.28 5.51
N GLY A 40 -7.85 1.02 5.35
CA GLY A 40 -8.91 2.04 5.41
C GLY A 40 -8.66 3.12 6.46
N LEU A 41 -9.68 3.95 6.68
CA LEU A 41 -9.67 5.10 7.59
C LEU A 41 -11.03 5.22 8.26
N VAL A 42 -11.09 5.38 9.59
CA VAL A 42 -12.36 5.61 10.30
C VAL A 42 -12.81 7.05 10.08
N TYR A 43 -13.37 7.33 8.90
CA TYR A 43 -13.67 8.70 8.44
C TYR A 43 -14.52 9.48 9.43
N GLU A 44 -15.52 8.88 10.07
CA GLU A 44 -16.39 9.63 10.99
C GLU A 44 -15.61 10.25 12.16
N ASP A 45 -14.84 9.43 12.89
CA ASP A 45 -14.04 9.90 14.02
C ASP A 45 -12.95 10.87 13.57
N VAL A 46 -12.32 10.60 12.42
CA VAL A 46 -11.31 11.46 11.82
C VAL A 46 -11.89 12.83 11.47
N CYS A 47 -13.03 12.88 10.78
CA CYS A 47 -13.64 14.13 10.35
C CYS A 47 -14.15 14.94 11.54
N LYS A 48 -14.71 14.30 12.58
CA LYS A 48 -15.07 14.97 13.84
C LYS A 48 -13.84 15.56 14.54
N LYS A 49 -12.76 14.78 14.69
CA LYS A 49 -11.52 15.24 15.34
C LYS A 49 -10.85 16.38 14.56
N ILE A 50 -10.80 16.29 13.24
CA ILE A 50 -10.30 17.35 12.35
C ILE A 50 -11.17 18.62 12.49
N GLN A 51 -12.50 18.49 12.49
CA GLN A 51 -13.40 19.63 12.70
C GLN A 51 -13.17 20.31 14.06
N ASN A 52 -12.94 19.53 15.13
CA ASN A 52 -12.61 20.08 16.44
C ASN A 52 -11.27 20.82 16.43
N ILE A 53 -10.20 20.21 15.88
CA ILE A 53 -8.86 20.86 15.73
C ILE A 53 -8.99 22.21 15.01
N ILE A 54 -9.69 22.23 13.87
CA ILE A 54 -9.94 23.45 13.08
C ILE A 54 -10.70 24.48 13.92
N THR A 55 -11.78 24.08 14.59
CA THR A 55 -12.66 25.01 15.31
C THR A 55 -11.92 25.63 16.50
N THR A 56 -11.24 24.81 17.32
CA THR A 56 -10.48 25.29 18.49
C THR A 56 -9.36 26.25 18.10
N ASN A 57 -8.51 25.87 17.13
CA ASN A 57 -7.40 26.74 16.71
C ASN A 57 -7.89 28.03 16.05
N LYS A 58 -8.98 27.96 15.28
CA LYS A 58 -9.58 29.14 14.67
C LYS A 58 -10.20 30.08 15.71
N THR A 59 -10.85 29.56 16.74
CA THR A 59 -11.34 30.37 17.87
C THR A 59 -10.17 31.08 18.54
N HIS A 60 -9.11 30.36 18.89
CA HIS A 60 -7.93 30.95 19.55
C HIS A 60 -7.26 32.04 18.70
N ILE A 61 -7.07 31.82 17.39
CA ILE A 61 -6.55 32.86 16.49
C ILE A 61 -7.50 34.06 16.41
N SER A 62 -8.82 33.85 16.49
CA SER A 62 -9.83 34.92 16.41
C SER A 62 -9.86 35.84 17.64
N GLU A 63 -9.22 35.46 18.76
CA GLU A 63 -9.05 36.29 19.96
C GLU A 63 -8.12 37.49 19.71
N PHE A 64 -7.24 37.41 18.71
CA PHE A 64 -6.26 38.45 18.35
C PHE A 64 -6.71 39.35 17.17
N LEU A 65 -7.89 39.09 16.59
CA LEU A 65 -8.42 39.78 15.41
C LEU A 65 -9.46 40.83 15.80
N ASP A 66 -9.64 41.84 14.93
CA ASP A 66 -10.85 42.67 14.91
C ASP A 66 -11.94 42.01 14.03
N ASP A 67 -13.07 42.70 13.82
CA ASP A 67 -14.15 42.17 12.97
C ASP A 67 -13.76 42.03 11.50
N HIS A 68 -12.86 42.89 11.01
CA HIS A 68 -12.33 42.80 9.65
C HIS A 68 -11.47 41.54 9.48
N GLY A 69 -10.48 41.36 10.37
CA GLY A 69 -9.60 40.19 10.40
C GLY A 69 -10.37 38.89 10.57
N ARG A 70 -11.40 38.87 11.44
CA ARG A 70 -12.33 37.72 11.55
C ARG A 70 -13.05 37.45 10.23
N GLY A 71 -13.62 38.47 9.60
CA GLY A 71 -14.30 38.36 8.30
C GLY A 71 -13.39 37.81 7.20
N LYS A 72 -12.17 38.35 7.11
CA LYS A 72 -11.14 37.91 6.16
C LYS A 72 -10.73 36.46 6.39
N LEU A 73 -10.35 36.08 7.61
CA LEU A 73 -9.97 34.71 7.96
C LEU A 73 -11.11 33.72 7.68
N ASN A 74 -12.37 34.12 7.94
CA ASN A 74 -13.54 33.32 7.61
C ASN A 74 -13.68 33.05 6.10
N SER A 75 -13.48 34.07 5.27
CA SER A 75 -13.56 33.99 3.80
C SER A 75 -12.42 33.17 3.20
N GLU A 76 -11.17 33.47 3.61
CA GLU A 76 -9.98 32.76 3.17
C GLU A 76 -10.00 31.28 3.60
N TRP A 77 -10.45 30.98 4.82
CA TRP A 77 -10.67 29.60 5.25
C TRP A 77 -11.71 28.89 4.40
N SER A 78 -12.87 29.53 4.15
CA SER A 78 -13.97 28.90 3.41
C SER A 78 -13.59 28.55 1.97
N SER A 79 -12.76 29.37 1.32
CA SER A 79 -12.22 29.11 -0.02
C SER A 79 -11.06 28.09 -0.02
N LYS A 80 -10.09 28.19 0.91
CA LYS A 80 -8.90 27.31 0.94
C LYS A 80 -9.16 25.92 1.58
N LYS A 81 -10.13 25.78 2.49
CA LYS A 81 -10.39 24.58 3.32
C LYS A 81 -10.33 23.25 2.53
N ASN A 82 -11.12 23.14 1.47
CA ASN A 82 -11.26 21.86 0.76
C ASN A 82 -9.99 21.48 0.00
N VAL A 83 -9.26 22.46 -0.53
CA VAL A 83 -7.97 22.24 -1.22
C VAL A 83 -6.91 21.79 -0.20
N PHE A 84 -6.83 22.49 0.93
CA PHE A 84 -5.93 22.16 2.03
C PHE A 84 -6.19 20.74 2.58
N LEU A 85 -7.42 20.44 3.00
CA LEU A 85 -7.75 19.14 3.57
C LEU A 85 -7.58 18.00 2.54
N LYS A 86 -7.93 18.23 1.27
CA LYS A 86 -7.70 17.24 0.21
C LYS A 86 -6.22 16.88 0.09
N LYS A 87 -5.34 17.89 0.04
CA LYS A 87 -3.88 17.71 0.00
C LYS A 87 -3.38 16.88 1.19
N LEU A 88 -3.81 17.18 2.42
CA LEU A 88 -3.39 16.43 3.61
C LEU A 88 -3.81 14.95 3.57
N PHE A 89 -5.02 14.65 3.12
CA PHE A 89 -5.46 13.25 2.96
C PHE A 89 -4.65 12.54 1.87
N GLU A 90 -4.38 13.20 0.73
CA GLU A 90 -3.62 12.63 -0.38
C GLU A 90 -2.16 12.34 -0.02
N GLU A 91 -1.52 13.23 0.75
CA GLU A 91 -0.17 13.05 1.32
C GLU A 91 -0.09 11.84 2.26
N GLU A 92 -1.10 11.63 3.10
CA GLU A 92 -1.20 10.46 4.00
C GLU A 92 -1.72 9.19 3.28
N GLY A 93 -2.01 9.26 1.97
CA GLY A 93 -2.41 8.11 1.15
C GLY A 93 -3.90 7.78 1.14
N PHE A 94 -4.76 8.69 1.59
CA PHE A 94 -6.22 8.53 1.67
C PHE A 94 -6.96 9.44 0.68
N ILE A 95 -8.27 9.21 0.55
CA ILE A 95 -9.18 10.03 -0.27
C ILE A 95 -9.93 10.97 0.68
N TYR A 96 -10.00 12.26 0.38
CA TYR A 96 -10.77 13.17 1.23
C TYR A 96 -12.28 12.91 1.12
N MET A 97 -12.90 12.49 2.23
CA MET A 97 -14.34 12.17 2.30
C MET A 97 -15.08 12.90 3.45
N CYS A 98 -14.49 13.92 4.09
CA CYS A 98 -15.11 14.67 5.20
C CYS A 98 -16.23 15.65 4.79
N SER A 99 -17.05 15.26 3.81
CA SER A 99 -18.22 16.01 3.35
C SER A 99 -19.47 15.54 4.08
N PRO A 100 -20.27 16.43 4.71
CA PRO A 100 -21.37 16.04 5.61
C PRO A 100 -22.55 15.30 4.93
N LYS A 101 -22.55 15.15 3.60
CA LYS A 101 -23.67 14.62 2.82
C LYS A 101 -23.51 13.15 2.35
N LYS A 102 -22.45 12.43 2.72
CA LYS A 102 -22.09 11.16 2.03
C LYS A 102 -22.03 9.87 2.85
N ASN A 103 -22.00 9.93 4.19
CA ASN A 103 -21.76 8.75 5.01
C ASN A 103 -22.95 8.47 5.95
N THR A 104 -23.70 7.40 5.69
CA THR A 104 -24.59 6.79 6.68
C THR A 104 -23.72 6.24 7.81
N ASN A 105 -23.75 6.83 9.01
CA ASN A 105 -23.08 6.26 10.18
C ASN A 105 -23.78 4.98 10.63
N ILE A 106 -23.06 3.86 10.59
CA ILE A 106 -23.44 2.61 11.25
C ILE A 106 -22.32 2.30 12.28
N PRO A 107 -22.53 2.60 13.58
CA PRO A 107 -21.46 2.52 14.59
C PRO A 107 -20.77 1.15 14.67
N ARG A 108 -21.53 0.07 14.43
CA ARG A 108 -21.02 -1.31 14.39
C ARG A 108 -20.03 -1.55 13.26
N LEU A 109 -20.29 -1.01 12.06
CA LEU A 109 -19.37 -1.11 10.93
C LEU A 109 -18.12 -0.22 11.11
N ASN A 110 -18.27 0.96 11.73
CA ASN A 110 -17.12 1.77 12.17
C ASN A 110 -16.26 1.02 13.20
N GLN A 111 -16.87 0.28 14.15
CA GLN A 111 -16.15 -0.55 15.11
C GLN A 111 -15.42 -1.73 14.42
N LEU A 112 -16.06 -2.41 13.48
CA LEU A 112 -15.43 -3.48 12.69
C LEU A 112 -14.24 -2.96 11.87
N LEU A 113 -14.38 -1.78 11.24
CA LEU A 113 -13.31 -1.11 10.50
C LEU A 113 -12.14 -0.71 11.43
N SER A 114 -12.42 -0.16 12.61
CA SER A 114 -11.41 0.18 13.61
C SER A 114 -10.60 -1.05 14.06
N ARG A 115 -11.29 -2.18 14.33
CA ARG A 115 -10.64 -3.47 14.63
C ARG A 115 -9.75 -3.95 13.47
N HIS A 116 -10.22 -3.81 12.22
CA HIS A 116 -9.45 -4.18 11.03
C HIS A 116 -8.17 -3.34 10.87
N ILE A 117 -8.27 -2.02 11.07
CA ILE A 117 -7.13 -1.09 11.00
C ILE A 117 -6.10 -1.40 12.10
N ASN A 118 -6.56 -1.68 13.33
CA ASN A 118 -5.68 -2.09 14.43
C ASN A 118 -4.96 -3.41 14.13
N PHE A 119 -5.68 -4.42 13.62
CA PHE A 119 -5.08 -5.66 13.12
C PHE A 119 -4.01 -5.39 12.06
N CYS A 120 -4.26 -4.49 11.10
CA CYS A 120 -3.28 -4.18 10.06
C CYS A 120 -2.00 -3.53 10.60
N LYS A 121 -2.12 -2.65 11.61
CA LYS A 121 -0.99 -2.02 12.30
C LYS A 121 -0.17 -3.05 13.09
N GLU A 122 -0.82 -3.83 13.94
CA GLU A 122 -0.16 -4.87 14.74
C GLU A 122 0.50 -5.93 13.85
N LYS A 123 -0.18 -6.35 12.77
CA LYS A 123 0.37 -7.26 11.75
C LYS A 123 1.65 -6.72 11.14
N ASP A 124 1.70 -5.45 10.76
CA ASP A 124 2.89 -4.89 10.09
C ASP A 124 4.10 -4.83 11.03
N VAL A 125 3.89 -4.50 12.32
CA VAL A 125 4.93 -4.55 13.36
C VAL A 125 5.40 -6.00 13.57
N LEU A 126 4.50 -6.92 13.91
CA LEU A 126 4.85 -8.32 14.18
C LEU A 126 5.51 -9.02 12.98
N ARG A 127 5.08 -8.68 11.76
CA ARG A 127 5.68 -9.21 10.52
C ARG A 127 7.08 -8.64 10.30
N ALA A 128 7.31 -7.36 10.57
CA ALA A 128 8.64 -6.74 10.49
C ALA A 128 9.61 -7.41 11.48
N ASP A 129 9.19 -7.64 12.73
CA ASP A 129 10.00 -8.31 13.75
C ASP A 129 10.43 -9.73 13.33
N VAL A 130 9.49 -10.53 12.80
CA VAL A 130 9.78 -11.89 12.30
C VAL A 130 10.71 -11.86 11.09
N VAL A 131 10.58 -10.88 10.19
CA VAL A 131 11.47 -10.76 9.01
C VAL A 131 12.86 -10.25 9.40
N ALA A 132 12.96 -9.34 10.38
CA ALA A 132 14.24 -8.80 10.85
C ALA A 132 15.05 -9.83 11.66
N LYS A 133 14.38 -10.72 12.40
CA LYS A 133 15.00 -11.82 13.17
C LYS A 133 14.30 -13.15 12.83
N PRO A 134 14.65 -13.76 11.67
CA PRO A 134 13.97 -14.93 11.13
C PRO A 134 14.21 -16.19 11.97
N GLU A 135 13.29 -16.44 12.90
CA GLU A 135 13.23 -17.67 13.70
C GLU A 135 11.96 -18.45 13.39
N TYR A 136 12.10 -19.74 13.11
CA TYR A 136 10.96 -20.63 12.82
C TYR A 136 9.86 -20.56 13.88
N SER A 137 10.23 -20.60 15.15
CA SER A 137 9.31 -20.54 16.30
C SER A 137 8.53 -19.22 16.35
N LYS A 138 9.16 -18.08 16.05
CA LYS A 138 8.50 -16.77 15.97
C LYS A 138 7.54 -16.70 14.77
N CYS A 139 7.94 -17.23 13.61
CA CYS A 139 7.07 -17.31 12.44
C CYS A 139 5.82 -18.17 12.70
N VAL A 140 5.98 -19.34 13.35
CA VAL A 140 4.85 -20.20 13.74
C VAL A 140 3.92 -19.48 14.73
N LYS A 141 4.46 -18.78 15.73
CA LYS A 141 3.66 -17.94 16.66
C LYS A 141 2.88 -16.85 15.91
N TYR A 142 3.52 -16.11 15.01
CA TYR A 142 2.87 -15.11 14.15
C TYR A 142 1.73 -15.72 13.31
N ASN A 143 1.98 -16.85 12.64
CA ASN A 143 0.96 -17.52 11.83
C ASN A 143 -0.21 -18.06 12.68
N SER A 144 0.03 -18.39 13.95
CA SER A 144 -1.02 -18.75 14.91
C SER A 144 -1.86 -17.52 15.31
N TRP A 145 -1.22 -16.39 15.63
CA TRP A 145 -1.91 -15.11 15.87
C TRP A 145 -2.77 -14.69 14.66
N ILE A 146 -2.26 -14.83 13.44
CA ILE A 146 -3.04 -14.59 12.20
C ILE A 146 -4.29 -15.48 12.11
N ASN A 147 -4.22 -16.76 12.53
CA ASN A 147 -5.42 -17.62 12.57
C ASN A 147 -6.45 -17.08 13.57
N THR A 148 -6.03 -16.75 14.80
CA THR A 148 -6.92 -16.23 15.85
C THR A 148 -7.61 -14.94 15.41
N GLN A 149 -6.85 -14.00 14.87
CA GLN A 149 -7.38 -12.72 14.35
C GLN A 149 -8.35 -12.95 13.18
N ARG A 150 -7.99 -13.81 12.22
CA ARG A 150 -8.87 -14.17 11.10
C ARG A 150 -10.18 -14.77 11.58
N THR A 151 -10.15 -15.74 12.50
CA THR A 151 -11.35 -16.40 13.01
C THR A 151 -12.26 -15.43 13.75
N SER A 152 -11.68 -14.60 14.64
CA SER A 152 -12.43 -13.57 15.37
C SER A 152 -13.12 -12.58 14.44
N PHE A 153 -12.36 -11.98 13.52
CA PHE A 153 -12.88 -11.01 12.55
C PHE A 153 -13.91 -11.62 11.60
N THR A 154 -13.68 -12.84 11.09
CA THR A 154 -14.61 -13.50 10.15
C THR A 154 -15.99 -13.71 10.80
N ARG A 155 -16.04 -14.09 12.08
CA ARG A 155 -17.30 -14.27 12.81
C ARG A 155 -18.10 -12.98 12.91
N GLU A 156 -17.45 -11.87 13.24
CA GLU A 156 -18.09 -10.56 13.37
C GLU A 156 -18.53 -10.01 11.99
N TYR A 157 -17.64 -10.06 11.00
CA TYR A 157 -17.94 -9.70 9.62
C TYR A 157 -19.15 -10.48 9.05
N LEU A 158 -19.26 -11.79 9.29
CA LEU A 158 -20.40 -12.57 8.79
C LEU A 158 -21.74 -12.16 9.44
N ASN A 159 -21.73 -11.80 10.73
CA ASN A 159 -22.91 -11.26 11.41
C ASN A 159 -23.33 -9.90 10.81
N ASP A 160 -22.37 -9.03 10.49
CA ASP A 160 -22.61 -7.71 9.91
C ASP A 160 -23.09 -7.82 8.45
N VAL A 161 -22.52 -8.73 7.66
CA VAL A 161 -22.95 -9.01 6.28
C VAL A 161 -24.37 -9.57 6.22
N ARG A 162 -24.77 -10.39 7.20
CA ARG A 162 -26.15 -10.91 7.32
C ARG A 162 -27.18 -9.80 7.55
N GLU A 163 -26.78 -8.70 8.19
CA GLU A 163 -27.65 -7.58 8.57
C GLU A 163 -27.69 -6.47 7.51
N PHE A 164 -26.52 -6.08 6.97
CA PHE A 164 -26.40 -4.91 6.09
C PHE A 164 -26.15 -5.22 4.61
N THR A 165 -25.99 -6.50 4.24
CA THR A 165 -25.41 -6.99 2.97
C THR A 165 -23.91 -6.73 2.81
N SER A 166 -23.24 -7.60 2.05
CA SER A 166 -21.80 -7.48 1.77
C SER A 166 -21.42 -6.18 1.09
N GLN A 167 -22.24 -5.68 0.15
CA GLN A 167 -21.98 -4.44 -0.58
C GLN A 167 -21.96 -3.20 0.34
N THR A 168 -22.81 -3.17 1.37
CA THR A 168 -22.79 -2.08 2.37
C THR A 168 -21.57 -2.19 3.26
N VAL A 169 -21.25 -3.39 3.75
CA VAL A 169 -20.09 -3.65 4.60
C VAL A 169 -18.79 -3.30 3.86
N HIS A 170 -18.62 -3.75 2.62
CA HIS A 170 -17.40 -3.51 1.82
C HIS A 170 -17.08 -2.02 1.63
N LYS A 171 -18.09 -1.16 1.47
CA LYS A 171 -17.89 0.30 1.33
C LYS A 171 -17.14 0.94 2.49
N TYR A 172 -17.28 0.41 3.71
CA TYR A 172 -16.52 0.90 4.88
C TYR A 172 -15.02 0.62 4.75
N PHE A 173 -14.64 -0.48 4.11
CA PHE A 173 -13.26 -0.86 3.82
C PHE A 173 -12.76 -0.18 2.54
N SER A 174 -13.04 1.11 2.36
CA SER A 174 -12.54 1.87 1.22
C SER A 174 -11.08 2.29 1.42
N THR A 175 -10.25 2.08 0.39
CA THR A 175 -8.83 2.47 0.34
C THR A 175 -8.57 3.29 -0.93
N LYS A 176 -7.34 3.79 -1.11
CA LYS A 176 -6.94 4.47 -2.36
C LYS A 176 -7.00 3.54 -3.58
N GLU A 177 -6.63 2.27 -3.40
CA GLU A 177 -6.70 1.22 -4.44
C GLU A 177 -8.13 0.72 -4.66
N HIS A 178 -8.97 0.75 -3.62
CA HIS A 178 -10.34 0.26 -3.63
C HIS A 178 -11.32 1.36 -3.15
N PRO A 179 -11.52 2.43 -3.96
CA PRO A 179 -12.32 3.60 -3.56
C PRO A 179 -13.82 3.35 -3.45
N ARG A 180 -14.29 2.17 -3.90
CA ARG A 180 -15.68 1.71 -3.77
C ARG A 180 -15.87 0.69 -2.62
N GLY A 181 -14.81 0.40 -1.87
CA GLY A 181 -14.76 -0.69 -0.89
C GLY A 181 -14.22 -2.00 -1.47
N HIS A 182 -13.90 -2.94 -0.58
CA HIS A 182 -13.44 -4.30 -0.93
C HIS A 182 -13.79 -5.31 0.17
N ASP A 183 -13.54 -6.61 -0.07
CA ASP A 183 -13.64 -7.66 0.95
C ASP A 183 -12.42 -7.65 1.88
N PRO A 184 -12.56 -7.23 3.17
CA PRO A 184 -11.44 -7.19 4.11
C PRO A 184 -10.90 -8.58 4.46
N LEU A 185 -11.65 -9.68 4.22
CA LEU A 185 -11.16 -11.04 4.44
C LEU A 185 -9.98 -11.38 3.53
N GLY A 186 -9.84 -10.70 2.38
CA GLY A 186 -8.69 -10.84 1.49
C GLY A 186 -7.36 -10.56 2.20
N THR A 187 -7.32 -9.54 3.06
CA THR A 187 -6.15 -9.17 3.87
C THR A 187 -5.75 -10.31 4.81
N TYR A 188 -6.68 -10.85 5.59
CA TYR A 188 -6.41 -11.96 6.52
C TYR A 188 -5.94 -13.24 5.81
N ARG A 189 -6.53 -13.57 4.65
CA ARG A 189 -6.13 -14.74 3.85
C ARG A 189 -4.67 -14.63 3.36
N LYS A 190 -4.22 -13.42 3.01
CA LYS A 190 -2.87 -13.14 2.49
C LYS A 190 -1.82 -12.79 3.58
N SER A 191 -2.19 -12.80 4.86
CA SER A 191 -1.31 -12.28 5.93
C SER A 191 -0.29 -13.26 6.50
N LYS A 192 -0.40 -14.57 6.23
CA LYS A 192 0.56 -15.57 6.73
C LYS A 192 1.91 -15.47 6.04
N LEU A 193 2.97 -15.83 6.76
CA LEU A 193 4.32 -16.05 6.22
C LEU A 193 4.50 -17.53 5.85
N ASP A 194 5.32 -17.82 4.84
CA ASP A 194 5.82 -19.18 4.61
C ASP A 194 6.94 -19.46 5.63
N CYS A 195 6.61 -20.15 6.72
CA CYS A 195 7.58 -20.48 7.77
C CYS A 195 8.52 -21.61 7.39
N GLU A 196 8.27 -22.37 6.31
CA GLU A 196 9.20 -23.43 5.89
C GLU A 196 10.55 -22.86 5.44
N ILE A 197 10.58 -21.61 4.96
CA ILE A 197 11.80 -20.86 4.62
C ILE A 197 12.74 -20.75 5.83
N TYR A 198 12.19 -20.68 7.04
CA TYR A 198 12.93 -20.55 8.29
C TYR A 198 13.11 -21.87 9.04
N ASN A 199 12.47 -22.96 8.58
CA ASN A 199 12.48 -24.25 9.26
C ASN A 199 13.83 -24.95 9.02
N PRO A 200 14.69 -25.15 10.04
CA PRO A 200 16.00 -25.78 9.85
C PRO A 200 15.90 -27.23 9.35
N LYS A 201 14.76 -27.90 9.55
CA LYS A 201 14.49 -29.28 9.09
C LYS A 201 13.90 -29.33 7.67
N SER A 202 13.66 -28.19 7.01
CA SER A 202 13.00 -28.17 5.70
C SER A 202 13.92 -28.68 4.59
N LYS A 203 13.71 -29.93 4.16
CA LYS A 203 14.47 -30.56 3.08
C LYS A 203 14.45 -29.73 1.78
N ARG A 204 13.33 -29.03 1.50
CA ARG A 204 13.15 -28.21 0.28
C ARG A 204 14.09 -27.01 0.26
N TYR A 205 14.19 -26.27 1.36
CA TYR A 205 15.00 -25.06 1.43
C TYR A 205 16.47 -25.34 1.77
N GLN A 206 16.76 -26.40 2.54
CA GLN A 206 18.14 -26.87 2.75
C GLN A 206 18.82 -27.31 1.45
N LYS A 207 18.09 -28.00 0.55
CA LYS A 207 18.66 -28.42 -0.74
C LYS A 207 19.14 -27.24 -1.60
N ASN A 208 18.34 -26.17 -1.64
CA ASN A 208 18.68 -24.93 -2.37
C ASN A 208 19.83 -24.12 -1.74
N LEU A 209 20.17 -24.36 -0.47
CA LEU A 209 21.32 -23.78 0.22
C LEU A 209 22.59 -24.59 -0.06
N VAL A 210 22.49 -25.93 -0.03
CA VAL A 210 23.60 -26.84 -0.35
C VAL A 210 24.01 -26.74 -1.82
N GLU A 211 23.06 -26.65 -2.75
CA GLU A 211 23.35 -26.44 -4.19
C GLU A 211 23.94 -25.04 -4.52
N LYS A 212 23.94 -24.10 -3.55
CA LYS A 212 24.55 -22.76 -3.68
C LYS A 212 25.84 -22.59 -2.89
N ALA A 213 26.18 -23.53 -2.00
CA ALA A 213 27.52 -23.57 -1.43
C ALA A 213 28.52 -23.89 -2.55
N PRO A 214 29.72 -23.29 -2.59
CA PRO A 214 30.74 -23.73 -3.51
C PRO A 214 31.06 -25.19 -3.18
N THR A 215 30.77 -26.10 -4.11
CA THR A 215 31.19 -27.49 -3.98
C THR A 215 32.70 -27.55 -4.13
N ASN A 216 33.41 -27.23 -3.05
CA ASN A 216 34.77 -27.69 -2.82
C ASN A 216 34.70 -29.21 -2.59
N THR A 217 34.44 -29.95 -3.68
CA THR A 217 34.83 -31.35 -3.78
C THR A 217 36.34 -31.39 -3.59
N LEU A 218 36.76 -31.56 -2.34
CA LEU A 218 38.05 -32.13 -2.03
C LEU A 218 38.04 -33.51 -2.70
N GLN A 219 38.60 -33.57 -3.91
CA GLN A 219 38.83 -34.83 -4.59
C GLN A 219 39.75 -35.63 -3.68
N SER A 220 39.20 -36.64 -3.01
CA SER A 220 40.00 -37.62 -2.31
C SER A 220 40.90 -38.28 -3.36
N PRO A 221 42.24 -38.14 -3.28
CA PRO A 221 43.12 -38.63 -4.31
C PRO A 221 43.21 -40.15 -4.20
N GLY A 222 42.37 -40.84 -4.96
CA GLY A 222 42.48 -42.28 -5.17
C GLY A 222 43.79 -42.61 -5.87
N THR A 223 44.74 -43.16 -5.10
CA THR A 223 45.84 -44.04 -5.54
C THR A 223 46.61 -43.68 -6.82
N SER A 224 47.80 -43.11 -6.66
CA SER A 224 49.08 -43.57 -7.26
C SER A 224 50.19 -42.62 -6.78
N SER A 225 51.46 -42.98 -6.63
CA SER A 225 52.36 -43.80 -7.45
C SER A 225 53.73 -44.02 -6.73
N ILE A 226 54.76 -44.54 -7.44
CA ILE A 226 56.23 -44.55 -7.14
C ILE A 226 56.71 -45.76 -6.29
N LYS A 227 57.76 -46.54 -6.61
CA LYS A 227 58.72 -46.78 -7.74
C LYS A 227 59.47 -48.12 -7.44
N ARG A 228 60.36 -48.75 -8.24
CA ARG A 228 60.56 -48.98 -9.70
C ARG A 228 61.98 -49.57 -9.89
N GLU A 229 62.16 -50.79 -10.43
CA GLU A 229 63.48 -51.30 -10.86
C GLU A 229 63.42 -52.12 -12.17
N SER A 230 64.47 -51.97 -13.01
CA SER A 230 64.94 -52.77 -14.19
C SER A 230 63.93 -53.27 -15.27
N GLN A 231 64.22 -53.30 -16.59
CA GLN A 231 65.36 -52.89 -17.43
C GLN A 231 64.90 -52.72 -18.91
N GLU A 232 65.66 -51.99 -19.76
CA GLU A 232 65.90 -52.23 -21.22
C GLU A 232 64.72 -52.56 -22.19
N LYS A 233 64.42 -51.85 -23.31
CA LYS A 233 65.27 -51.31 -24.41
C LYS A 233 64.53 -50.29 -25.32
N ASP A 234 65.33 -49.49 -26.04
CA ASP A 234 65.16 -48.83 -27.37
C ASP A 234 63.75 -48.50 -27.94
N GLY A 235 63.55 -47.27 -28.45
CA GLY A 235 62.31 -46.98 -29.20
C GLY A 235 61.89 -45.59 -29.71
N SER A 236 62.75 -44.56 -29.76
CA SER A 236 62.57 -43.32 -30.59
C SER A 236 61.46 -42.27 -30.29
N SER A 237 61.88 -40.99 -30.33
CA SER A 237 61.13 -39.76 -30.73
C SER A 237 60.23 -38.98 -29.74
N VAL A 238 60.44 -37.65 -29.77
CA VAL A 238 60.00 -36.52 -28.90
C VAL A 238 60.24 -35.21 -29.73
N PRO A 239 59.69 -33.98 -29.48
CA PRO A 239 58.49 -33.46 -28.79
C PRO A 239 57.60 -32.50 -29.66
N ASP A 240 56.58 -31.90 -29.01
CA ASP A 240 56.11 -30.48 -29.07
C ASP A 240 54.56 -30.36 -29.13
N GLY A 241 53.90 -29.33 -28.56
CA GLY A 241 54.36 -28.21 -27.75
C GLY A 241 53.25 -27.15 -27.52
N ASP A 242 52.91 -26.89 -26.25
CA ASP A 242 52.15 -25.76 -25.67
C ASP A 242 50.73 -25.29 -26.11
N ASN A 243 49.80 -25.47 -25.15
CA ASN A 243 48.98 -24.44 -24.47
C ASN A 243 48.67 -23.07 -25.13
N ALA A 244 47.37 -22.75 -25.22
CA ALA A 244 46.81 -21.47 -24.70
C ALA A 244 45.28 -21.55 -24.47
N ASN A 245 44.83 -21.29 -23.25
CA ASN A 245 43.42 -21.48 -22.85
C ASN A 245 42.73 -20.12 -22.57
N LYS A 246 41.71 -19.73 -23.35
CA LYS A 246 40.91 -18.49 -23.13
C LYS A 246 39.59 -18.81 -22.41
N LYS A 247 39.53 -18.53 -21.09
CA LYS A 247 38.27 -18.60 -20.31
C LYS A 247 37.55 -17.25 -20.28
N THR A 248 36.32 -17.22 -20.81
CA THR A 248 35.39 -16.09 -20.66
C THR A 248 34.62 -16.20 -19.33
N LYS A 249 34.48 -15.09 -18.59
CA LYS A 249 33.69 -15.03 -17.34
C LYS A 249 32.18 -14.98 -17.65
N PRO A 250 31.32 -15.72 -16.92
CA PRO A 250 29.90 -15.38 -16.78
C PRO A 250 29.71 -14.35 -15.65
N ASN A 251 28.80 -13.39 -15.88
CA ASN A 251 28.48 -12.30 -14.95
C ASN A 251 27.53 -12.77 -13.84
N VAL A 252 27.84 -12.45 -12.57
CA VAL A 252 27.00 -12.81 -11.41
C VAL A 252 25.86 -11.79 -11.27
N LYS A 253 24.63 -12.18 -11.67
CA LYS A 253 23.43 -11.41 -11.33
C LYS A 253 23.00 -11.70 -9.89
N LYS A 254 23.09 -10.68 -9.04
CA LYS A 254 22.46 -10.63 -7.71
C LYS A 254 20.93 -10.76 -7.88
N PRO A 255 20.20 -11.52 -7.04
CA PRO A 255 18.74 -11.52 -7.08
C PRO A 255 18.23 -10.11 -6.78
N SER A 256 17.55 -9.49 -7.75
CA SER A 256 17.01 -8.15 -7.60
C SER A 256 15.80 -8.14 -6.66
N GLN A 257 15.47 -6.94 -6.16
CA GLN A 257 14.16 -6.68 -5.57
C GLN A 257 13.08 -7.01 -6.60
N ASN A 258 11.98 -7.61 -6.17
CA ASN A 258 10.81 -7.82 -7.03
C ASN A 258 10.18 -6.46 -7.36
N GLU A 259 10.30 -6.03 -8.61
CA GLU A 259 9.31 -5.12 -9.19
C GLU A 259 7.92 -5.77 -9.19
N PRO A 260 6.83 -4.98 -9.12
CA PRO A 260 5.49 -5.52 -9.34
C PRO A 260 5.38 -6.05 -10.78
N PRO A 261 4.62 -7.14 -11.03
CA PRO A 261 4.47 -7.68 -12.36
C PRO A 261 3.76 -6.67 -13.27
N THR A 262 4.39 -6.33 -14.39
CA THR A 262 3.72 -5.68 -15.53
C THR A 262 2.59 -6.60 -16.00
N THR A 263 1.34 -6.16 -15.83
CA THR A 263 0.19 -6.85 -16.43
C THR A 263 0.22 -6.61 -17.93
N ASP A 264 0.83 -7.56 -18.66
CA ASP A 264 0.80 -7.58 -20.11
C ASP A 264 -0.60 -8.04 -20.57
N SER A 265 -1.54 -7.09 -20.57
CA SER A 265 -2.90 -7.30 -21.07
C SER A 265 -2.83 -7.45 -22.59
N GLN A 266 -2.68 -8.69 -23.07
CA GLN A 266 -2.96 -9.03 -24.45
C GLN A 266 -4.40 -8.61 -24.77
N ILE A 267 -4.52 -7.53 -25.54
CA ILE A 267 -5.78 -7.05 -26.09
C ILE A 267 -6.30 -8.13 -27.04
N PRO A 268 -7.48 -8.74 -26.81
CA PRO A 268 -8.12 -9.55 -27.83
C PRO A 268 -8.49 -8.62 -28.99
N ALA A 269 -7.98 -8.92 -30.18
CA ALA A 269 -8.32 -8.14 -31.38
C ALA A 269 -9.85 -8.14 -31.59
N PRO A 270 -10.45 -7.00 -32.02
CA PRO A 270 -11.88 -6.95 -32.27
C PRO A 270 -12.25 -7.92 -33.41
N PRO A 271 -13.38 -8.65 -33.31
CA PRO A 271 -13.86 -9.47 -34.41
C PRO A 271 -14.19 -8.57 -35.61
N LYS A 272 -13.73 -8.98 -36.79
CA LYS A 272 -14.07 -8.33 -38.06
C LYS A 272 -15.55 -8.59 -38.37
N THR A 273 -16.41 -7.62 -38.13
CA THR A 273 -17.77 -7.64 -38.69
C THR A 273 -17.68 -7.30 -40.17
N GLN A 274 -17.89 -8.28 -41.04
CA GLN A 274 -18.22 -8.04 -42.44
C GLN A 274 -19.75 -8.00 -42.56
N ALA A 275 -20.27 -7.10 -43.40
CA ALA A 275 -21.70 -6.83 -43.51
C ALA A 275 -22.44 -7.87 -44.35
N ASP A 276 -23.70 -8.13 -44.00
CA ASP A 276 -24.83 -8.23 -44.94
C ASP A 276 -26.18 -8.30 -44.17
N GLY A 277 -27.27 -7.85 -44.79
CA GLY A 277 -28.65 -8.04 -44.30
C GLY A 277 -29.43 -6.78 -43.93
N ILE A 278 -30.14 -6.22 -44.91
CA ILE A 278 -31.05 -5.07 -44.78
C ILE A 278 -32.45 -5.54 -44.32
N HIS A 279 -33.16 -4.79 -43.44
CA HIS A 279 -34.52 -4.23 -43.71
C HIS A 279 -35.16 -3.42 -42.54
N THR A 280 -35.18 -2.10 -42.73
CA THR A 280 -36.29 -1.12 -42.58
C THR A 280 -37.41 -1.29 -41.53
N ALA A 281 -37.60 -0.22 -40.72
CA ALA A 281 -38.85 0.52 -40.38
C ALA A 281 -38.89 0.92 -38.88
N GLN A 282 -39.35 2.10 -38.44
CA GLN A 282 -39.78 3.34 -39.13
C GLN A 282 -39.67 4.53 -38.14
N ASP A 283 -39.66 5.77 -38.64
CA ASP A 283 -39.55 6.99 -37.82
C ASP A 283 -40.71 7.24 -36.85
N THR A 284 -40.44 7.89 -35.71
CA THR A 284 -41.13 9.16 -35.39
C THR A 284 -40.32 10.04 -34.43
N HIS A 285 -40.01 11.26 -34.86
CA HIS A 285 -39.65 12.40 -33.99
C HIS A 285 -40.92 12.95 -33.32
N VAL A 286 -40.81 13.58 -32.13
CA VAL A 286 -41.45 14.88 -31.80
C VAL A 286 -41.10 15.33 -30.35
N PHE A 287 -40.91 16.64 -30.18
CA PHE A 287 -40.69 17.36 -28.92
C PHE A 287 -41.97 17.47 -28.06
N PHE A 288 -41.85 17.68 -26.74
CA PHE A 288 -42.23 18.97 -26.12
C PHE A 288 -41.81 19.12 -24.64
N VAL A 289 -41.64 20.39 -24.25
CA VAL A 289 -41.33 20.89 -22.89
C VAL A 289 -42.61 21.24 -22.14
N ILE A 290 -42.71 20.91 -20.83
CA ILE A 290 -43.51 21.69 -19.87
C ILE A 290 -42.77 21.79 -18.52
N CYS A 291 -42.61 23.02 -18.02
CA CYS A 291 -42.30 23.35 -16.62
C CYS A 291 -43.57 23.84 -15.89
N ASN A 292 -43.43 24.09 -14.58
CA ASN A 292 -44.43 24.55 -13.59
C ASN A 292 -45.16 23.41 -12.86
N VAL A 293 -45.48 23.51 -11.56
CA VAL A 293 -45.29 24.61 -10.58
C VAL A 293 -44.42 24.15 -9.42
#